data_AF-A0A1M6MDQ8-F1
#
_entry.id   AF-A0A1M6MDQ8-F1
#
_cell.length_a   1.000
_cell.length_b   1.000
_cell.length_c   1.000
_cell.angle_alpha   90.00
_cell.angle_beta   90.00
_cell.angle_gamma   90.00
#
_symmetry.space_group_name_H-M   'P 1'
#
loop_
_entity.id
_entity.type
_entity.pdbx_description
1 polymer ?
#
loop_
_entity_poly.entity_id
_entity_poly.type
_entity_poly.pdbx_seq_one_letter_code
_entity_poly.pdbx_strand_id
1 'polypeptide(L)'
;MGKRARKKKSGGLWIHLFLVAFCVFVVAGVYWQYREYRQLKVELADVQQQIADEQQKTLDFQAKKDYYNSDSYIEQIAREKLGLVKSNEILYINREQ
;
A
#
# COMPACT_ATOMS: atom_id res chain seq x y z
N MET A 1 -62.61 -55.92 6.92
CA MET A 1 -61.35 -56.14 7.65
C MET A 1 -60.25 -55.26 7.06
N GLY A 2 -59.58 -54.45 7.89
CA GLY A 2 -58.21 -53.93 7.69
C GLY A 2 -57.96 -52.74 6.75
N LYS A 3 -58.04 -51.50 7.26
CA LYS A 3 -57.49 -50.31 6.59
C LYS A 3 -55.96 -50.32 6.69
N ARG A 4 -55.25 -50.46 5.56
CA ARG A 4 -53.77 -50.38 5.52
C ARG A 4 -53.31 -48.93 5.69
N ALA A 5 -52.78 -48.59 6.86
CA ALA A 5 -52.10 -47.33 7.10
C ALA A 5 -50.76 -47.28 6.34
N ARG A 6 -50.63 -46.35 5.39
CA ARG A 6 -49.36 -46.05 4.71
C ARG A 6 -48.38 -45.43 5.71
N LYS A 7 -47.33 -46.14 6.10
CA LYS A 7 -46.19 -45.59 6.85
C LYS A 7 -45.50 -44.50 6.01
N LYS A 8 -45.45 -43.27 6.52
CA LYS A 8 -44.72 -42.15 5.91
C LYS A 8 -43.20 -42.38 6.04
N LYS A 9 -42.47 -42.21 4.93
CA LYS A 9 -41.00 -42.26 4.86
C LYS A 9 -40.40 -41.00 5.52
N SER A 10 -40.09 -41.06 6.80
CA SER A 10 -39.51 -39.94 7.55
C SER A 10 -38.02 -39.71 7.28
N GLY A 11 -37.25 -40.74 6.87
CA GLY A 11 -35.79 -40.64 6.72
C GLY A 11 -35.30 -39.65 5.65
N GLY A 12 -36.05 -39.44 4.57
CA GLY A 12 -35.67 -38.48 3.51
C GLY A 12 -35.71 -37.03 3.97
N LEU A 13 -36.63 -36.67 4.89
CA LEU A 13 -36.75 -35.30 5.38
C LEU A 13 -35.55 -34.90 6.25
N TRP A 14 -35.04 -35.82 7.06
CA TRP A 14 -33.84 -35.59 7.89
C TRP A 14 -32.57 -35.46 7.05
N ILE A 15 -32.45 -36.25 5.98
CA ILE A 15 -31.33 -36.14 5.03
C ILE A 15 -31.36 -34.77 4.32
N HIS A 16 -32.54 -34.32 3.88
CA HIS A 16 -32.67 -32.99 3.28
C HIS A 16 -32.36 -31.86 4.26
N LEU A 17 -32.82 -31.96 5.52
CA LEU A 17 -32.49 -30.97 6.56
C LEU A 17 -30.98 -30.92 6.83
N PHE A 18 -30.33 -32.09 6.91
CA PHE A 18 -28.87 -32.17 7.08
C PHE A 18 -28.13 -31.57 5.88
N LEU A 19 -28.57 -31.86 4.65
CA LEU A 19 -27.97 -31.32 3.44
C LEU A 19 -28.06 -29.78 3.42
N VAL A 20 -29.23 -29.22 3.75
CA VAL A 20 -29.42 -27.76 3.83
C VAL A 20 -28.52 -27.15 4.91
N ALA A 21 -28.47 -27.75 6.11
CA ALA A 21 -27.60 -27.28 7.18
C ALA A 21 -26.11 -27.33 6.80
N PHE A 22 -25.68 -28.40 6.11
CA PHE A 22 -24.33 -28.53 5.59
C PHE A 22 -24.01 -27.45 4.55
N CYS A 23 -24.91 -27.20 3.59
CA CYS A 23 -24.74 -26.12 2.62
C CYS A 23 -24.61 -24.74 3.30
N VAL A 24 -25.45 -24.45 4.31
CA VAL A 24 -25.35 -23.20 5.08
C VAL A 24 -24.02 -23.10 5.81
N PHE A 25 -23.55 -24.19 6.42
CA PHE A 25 -22.25 -24.24 7.10
C PHE A 25 -21.08 -23.96 6.13
N VAL A 26 -21.09 -24.58 4.95
CA VAL A 26 -20.07 -24.34 3.92
C VAL A 26 -20.09 -22.88 3.46
N VAL A 27 -21.27 -22.32 3.16
CA VAL A 27 -21.39 -20.92 2.74
C VAL A 27 -20.90 -19.97 3.84
N ALA A 28 -21.23 -20.23 5.10
CA ALA A 28 -20.75 -19.44 6.22
C ALA A 28 -19.22 -19.52 6.37
N GLY A 29 -18.63 -20.72 6.23
CA GLY A 29 -17.19 -20.92 6.27
C GLY A 29 -16.45 -20.19 5.15
N VAL A 30 -16.94 -20.32 3.91
CA VAL A 30 -16.39 -19.61 2.75
C VAL A 30 -16.52 -18.10 2.91
N TYR A 31 -17.66 -17.61 3.43
CA TYR A 31 -17.86 -16.19 3.69
C TYR A 31 -16.85 -15.65 4.72
N TRP A 32 -16.62 -16.39 5.80
CA TRP A 32 -15.64 -16.00 6.82
C TRP A 32 -14.23 -15.93 6.25
N GLN A 33 -13.82 -16.96 5.50
CA GLN A 33 -12.51 -17.02 4.86
C GLN A 33 -12.34 -15.93 3.77
N TYR A 34 -13.42 -15.61 3.04
CA TYR A 34 -13.41 -14.54 2.07
C TYR A 34 -13.21 -13.17 2.73
N ARG A 35 -13.85 -12.92 3.88
CA ARG A 35 -13.67 -11.66 4.63
C ARG A 35 -12.23 -11.50 5.11
N GLU A 36 -11.65 -12.55 5.68
CA GLU A 36 -10.25 -12.54 6.14
C GLU A 36 -9.30 -12.27 4.95
N TYR A 37 -9.48 -13.01 3.86
CA TYR A 37 -8.66 -12.82 2.65
C TYR A 37 -8.76 -11.40 2.07
N ARG A 38 -9.95 -10.78 2.11
CA ARG A 38 -10.14 -9.39 1.67
C ARG A 38 -9.41 -8.41 2.56
N GLN A 39 -9.40 -8.61 3.88
CA GLN A 39 -8.67 -7.75 4.80
C GLN A 39 -7.16 -7.84 4.57
N LEU A 40 -6.60 -9.06 4.48
CA LEU A 40 -5.19 -9.25 4.18
C LEU A 40 -4.80 -8.63 2.83
N LYS A 41 -5.66 -8.71 1.82
CA LYS A 41 -5.41 -8.09 0.52
C LYS A 41 -5.34 -6.56 0.58
N VAL A 42 -6.20 -5.94 1.39
CA VAL A 42 -6.21 -4.48 1.57
C VAL A 42 -4.95 -4.05 2.31
N GLU A 43 -4.60 -4.76 3.39
CA GLU A 43 -3.38 -4.48 4.15
C GLU A 43 -2.12 -4.65 3.29
N LEU A 44 -2.06 -5.71 2.48
CA LEU A 44 -0.94 -5.93 1.56
C LEU A 44 -0.82 -4.80 0.53
N ALA A 45 -1.94 -4.34 -0.03
CA ALA A 45 -1.94 -3.22 -0.97
C ALA A 45 -1.48 -1.91 -0.31
N ASP A 46 -1.92 -1.64 0.91
CA ASP A 46 -1.52 -0.46 1.69
C ASP A 46 -0.02 -0.49 2.02
N VAL A 47 0.49 -1.63 2.51
CA VAL A 47 1.92 -1.81 2.79
C VAL A 47 2.76 -1.67 1.51
N GLN A 48 2.31 -2.23 0.39
CA GLN A 48 3.00 -2.06 -0.89
C GLN A 48 3.04 -0.61 -1.34
N GLN A 49 1.95 0.13 -1.16
CA GLN A 49 1.91 1.56 -1.47
C GLN A 49 2.88 2.35 -0.58
N GLN A 50 2.91 2.08 0.73
CA GLN A 50 3.86 2.72 1.65
C GLN A 50 5.32 2.45 1.24
N ILE A 51 5.64 1.22 0.82
CA ILE A 51 6.98 0.88 0.32
C ILE A 51 7.32 1.69 -0.92
N ALA A 52 6.40 1.80 -1.88
CA ALA A 52 6.62 2.57 -3.11
C ALA A 52 6.83 4.06 -2.82
N ASP A 53 6.00 4.64 -1.95
CA ASP A 53 6.13 6.04 -1.54
C ASP A 53 7.47 6.30 -0.83
N GLU A 54 7.90 5.38 0.04
CA GLU A 54 9.17 5.53 0.76
C GLU A 54 10.39 5.35 -0.15
N GLN A 55 10.31 4.46 -1.14
CA GLN A 55 11.32 4.34 -2.19
C GLN A 55 11.42 5.63 -3.01
N GLN A 56 10.29 6.23 -3.38
CA GLN A 56 10.29 7.49 -4.11
C GLN A 56 10.90 8.64 -3.28
N LYS A 57 10.55 8.74 -1.99
CA LYS A 57 11.18 9.72 -1.08
C LYS A 57 12.69 9.51 -0.97
N THR A 58 13.14 8.25 -0.92
CA THR A 58 14.56 7.92 -0.86
C THR A 58 15.30 8.44 -2.09
N LEU A 59 14.73 8.23 -3.29
CA LEU A 59 15.29 8.75 -4.54
C LEU A 59 15.32 10.29 -4.54
N ASP A 60 14.24 10.93 -4.09
CA ASP A 60 14.15 12.39 -3.97
C ASP A 60 15.20 12.97 -3.02
N PHE A 61 15.42 12.31 -1.87
CA PHE A 61 16.44 12.70 -0.91
C PHE A 61 17.85 12.50 -1.46
N GLN A 62 18.08 11.43 -2.22
CA GLN A 62 19.37 11.19 -2.86
C GLN A 62 19.66 12.27 -3.91
N ALA A 63 18.68 12.60 -4.77
CA ALA A 63 18.83 13.67 -5.75
C ALA A 63 19.09 15.03 -5.08
N LYS A 64 18.39 15.36 -3.99
CA LYS A 64 18.64 16.59 -3.22
C LYS A 64 20.02 16.59 -2.58
N LYS A 65 20.45 15.46 -2.03
CA LYS A 65 21.78 15.30 -1.45
C LYS A 65 22.86 15.53 -2.51
N ASP A 66 22.70 14.97 -3.69
CA ASP A 66 23.66 15.14 -4.79
C ASP A 66 23.68 16.59 -5.28
N TYR A 67 22.51 17.24 -5.38
CA TYR A 67 22.41 18.66 -5.71
C TYR A 67 23.15 19.56 -4.70
N TYR A 68 22.91 19.38 -3.40
CA TYR A 68 23.56 20.21 -2.38
C TYR A 68 25.05 19.93 -2.22
N ASN A 69 25.51 18.73 -2.57
CA ASN A 69 26.94 18.39 -2.61
C ASN A 69 27.60 18.73 -3.95
N SER A 70 26.85 19.25 -4.92
CA SER A 70 27.42 19.61 -6.22
C SER A 70 28.32 20.85 -6.09
N ASP A 71 29.43 20.85 -6.83
CA ASP A 71 30.35 21.99 -6.89
C ASP A 71 29.63 23.29 -7.28
N SER A 72 28.61 23.20 -8.15
CA SER A 72 27.79 24.35 -8.56
C SER A 72 27.04 24.98 -7.38
N TYR A 73 26.42 24.17 -6.52
CA TYR A 73 25.70 24.69 -5.36
C TYR A 73 26.67 25.24 -4.31
N ILE A 74 27.79 24.56 -4.09
CA ILE A 74 28.85 25.03 -3.19
C ILE A 74 29.42 26.37 -3.67
N GLU A 75 29.68 26.50 -4.97
CA GLU A 75 30.17 27.72 -5.60
C GLU A 75 29.15 28.86 -5.50
N GLN A 76 27.86 28.57 -5.71
CA GLN A 76 26.80 29.56 -5.53
C GLN A 76 26.76 30.07 -4.09
N ILE A 77 26.79 29.19 -3.10
CA ILE A 77 26.80 29.58 -1.68
C ILE A 77 28.08 30.34 -1.32
N ALA A 78 29.24 29.95 -1.85
CA ALA A 78 30.50 30.65 -1.65
C ALA A 78 30.46 32.09 -2.21
N ARG A 79 29.88 32.28 -3.40
CA ARG A 79 29.66 33.61 -3.99
C ARG A 79 28.69 34.44 -3.16
N GLU A 80 27.54 33.88 -2.79
CA GLU A 80 26.47 34.60 -2.08
C GLU A 80 26.81 34.93 -0.62
N LYS A 81 27.45 34.01 0.11
CA LYS A 81 27.72 34.17 1.54
C LYS A 81 29.10 34.75 1.84
N LEU A 82 30.10 34.39 1.05
CA LEU A 82 31.50 34.76 1.30
C LEU A 82 32.01 35.79 0.30
N GLY A 83 31.24 36.11 -0.75
CA GLY A 83 31.69 37.03 -1.81
C GLY A 83 32.86 36.46 -2.63
N LEU A 84 33.10 35.15 -2.56
CA LEU A 84 34.23 34.52 -3.23
C LEU A 84 33.97 34.42 -4.73
N VAL A 85 35.01 34.68 -5.53
CA VAL A 85 35.00 34.50 -6.99
C VAL A 85 36.14 33.56 -7.36
N LYS A 86 36.05 32.89 -8.52
CA LYS A 86 37.14 32.03 -8.96
C LYS A 86 38.39 32.86 -9.27
N SER A 87 39.57 32.24 -9.18
CA SER A 87 40.86 32.90 -9.41
C SER A 87 40.99 33.56 -10.78
N ASN A 88 40.19 33.12 -11.77
CA ASN A 88 40.13 33.66 -13.13
C ASN A 88 38.97 34.64 -13.37
N GLU A 89 38.27 35.10 -12.32
CA GLU A 89 37.14 36.02 -12.42
C GLU A 89 37.45 37.37 -11.78
N ILE A 90 36.90 38.46 -12.35
CA ILE A 90 37.07 39.83 -11.85
C ILE A 90 35.76 40.29 -11.21
N LEU A 91 35.80 40.61 -9.91
CA LEU A 91 34.64 41.13 -9.17
C LEU A 91 34.45 42.62 -9.47
N TYR A 92 33.33 42.99 -10.11
CA TYR A 92 32.94 44.38 -10.33
C TYR A 92 31.99 44.84 -9.21
N ILE A 93 32.45 45.77 -8.36
CA ILE A 93 31.62 46.43 -7.35
C ILE A 93 31.34 47.85 -7.82
N ASN A 94 30.08 48.16 -8.15
CA ASN A 94 29.67 49.51 -8.51
C ASN A 94 29.55 50.35 -7.23
N ARG A 95 30.47 51.30 -7.04
CA ARG A 95 30.42 52.31 -5.97
C ARG A 95 29.88 53.62 -6.54
N GLU A 96 28.61 53.66 -6.89
CA GLU A 96 27.88 54.92 -7.15
C GLU A 96 26.53 54.90 -6.45
N GLN A 97 26.53 55.34 -5.17
CA GLN A 97 25.80 56.48 -4.58
C GLN A 97 26.07 56.52 -3.07
#